data_AF-A0A3V7BAC1-F1
#
_entry.id   AF-A0A3V7BAC1-F1
#
_cell.length_a   1.000
_cell.length_b   1.000
_cell.length_c   1.000
_cell.angle_alpha   90.00
_cell.angle_beta   90.00
_cell.angle_gamma   90.00
#
_symmetry.space_group_name_H-M   'P 1'
#
loop_
_entity.id
_entity.type
_entity.pdbx_description
1 polymer ?
#
loop_
_entity_poly.entity_id
_entity_poly.type
_entity_poly.pdbx_seq_one_letter_code
_entity_poly.pdbx_strand_id
1 'polypeptide(L)'
;MFESLFSVASLVSFALTVTVGLPVTIRLLKLNLSVNNKSHTINGNGNIIEHKEYNIIMQDAQRNVRNRNIFVGVLFLILFPFCTSFINTLLGKMATLAPWFCLCGVLLTLYVNGLKTRFWDAFYIAVTFFIADLASKSAVNSYYFLQNIDGLYTQLVGAFISYGSSLLDREMQERHLFILKEQLALLCSVAGFVMVSITLLNATFGYTKQRKVSGIIFFSAVNLLLGIMGYLLASGAVWYLLHNQNDYMSYILRPVAPVVNFLFYIYAAVPL
;
A
#
# COMPACT_ATOMS: atom_id res chain seq x y z
N MET A 1 22.30 24.86 -0.33
CA MET A 1 21.88 24.28 0.97
C MET A 1 20.36 24.15 1.12
N PHE A 2 19.55 25.14 0.70
CA PHE A 2 18.08 25.09 0.76
C PHE A 2 17.41 24.09 -0.20
N GLU A 3 18.07 23.68 -1.29
CA GLU A 3 17.55 22.66 -2.23
C GLU A 3 17.38 21.26 -1.59
N SER A 4 18.12 20.97 -0.53
CA SER A 4 17.98 19.70 0.22
C SER A 4 16.74 19.66 1.11
N LEU A 5 16.31 20.83 1.64
CA LEU A 5 15.14 20.97 2.51
C LEU A 5 13.81 20.88 1.76
N PHE A 6 13.80 21.13 0.44
CA PHE A 6 12.64 20.97 -0.45
C PHE A 6 12.79 19.80 -1.45
N SER A 7 13.77 18.92 -1.25
CA SER A 7 13.86 17.71 -2.06
C SER A 7 12.59 16.86 -1.88
N VAL A 8 12.17 16.13 -2.91
CA VAL A 8 11.02 15.20 -2.79
C VAL A 8 11.23 14.26 -1.59
N ALA A 9 12.47 13.88 -1.29
CA ALA A 9 12.80 13.08 -0.12
C ALA A 9 12.49 13.79 1.22
N SER A 10 12.76 15.09 1.36
CA SER A 10 12.44 15.85 2.57
C SER A 10 10.94 16.11 2.69
N LEU A 11 10.23 16.36 1.59
CA LEU A 11 8.76 16.49 1.58
C LEU A 11 8.05 15.18 1.96
N VAL A 12 8.54 14.04 1.46
CA VAL A 12 8.00 12.71 1.78
C VAL A 12 8.33 12.30 3.20
N SER A 13 9.58 12.54 3.64
CA SER A 13 9.98 12.34 5.03
C SER A 13 9.15 13.22 5.96
N PHE A 14 8.95 14.50 5.63
CA PHE A 14 8.11 15.41 6.40
C PHE A 14 6.63 14.97 6.40
N ALA A 15 6.08 14.55 5.27
CA ALA A 15 4.69 14.07 5.18
C ALA A 15 4.46 12.70 5.85
N LEU A 16 5.43 11.79 5.87
CA LEU A 16 5.30 10.55 6.66
C LEU A 16 5.54 10.81 8.15
N THR A 17 6.58 11.58 8.49
CA THR A 17 7.01 11.84 9.87
C THR A 17 6.05 12.76 10.62
N VAL A 18 5.67 13.91 10.05
CA VAL A 18 4.81 14.91 10.70
C VAL A 18 3.35 14.49 10.67
N THR A 19 2.91 13.89 9.55
CA THR A 19 1.49 13.66 9.34
C THR A 19 1.01 12.27 9.79
N VAL A 20 1.89 11.26 9.89
CA VAL A 20 1.50 9.94 10.45
C VAL A 20 2.34 9.52 11.64
N GLY A 21 3.66 9.69 11.58
CA GLY A 21 4.57 9.35 12.68
C GLY A 21 4.24 10.10 13.98
N LEU A 22 4.21 11.43 13.93
CA LEU A 22 4.00 12.30 15.10
C LEU A 22 2.65 12.06 15.81
N PRO A 23 1.49 12.00 15.12
CA PRO A 23 0.20 11.74 15.78
C PRO A 23 0.11 10.34 16.39
N VAL A 24 0.70 9.34 15.74
CA VAL A 24 0.74 7.95 16.23
C VAL A 24 1.69 7.84 17.44
N THR A 25 2.86 8.46 17.38
CA THR A 25 3.84 8.50 18.46
C THR A 25 3.31 9.27 19.68
N ILE A 26 2.67 10.44 19.49
CA ILE A 26 2.03 11.20 20.58
C ILE A 26 0.96 10.34 21.28
N ARG A 27 0.17 9.56 20.52
CA ARG A 27 -0.86 8.69 21.11
C ARG A 27 -0.27 7.48 21.81
N LEU A 28 0.80 6.89 21.29
CA LEU A 28 1.55 5.81 21.97
C LEU A 28 2.18 6.30 23.28
N LEU A 29 2.67 7.54 23.31
CA LEU A 29 3.17 8.18 24.54
C LEU A 29 2.04 8.47 25.53
N LYS A 30 0.88 8.98 25.06
CA LYS A 30 -0.32 9.14 25.92
C LYS A 30 -0.83 7.82 26.49
N LEU A 31 -0.72 6.72 25.73
CA LEU A 31 -1.02 5.37 26.20
C LEU A 31 -0.14 4.97 27.39
N ASN A 32 1.18 5.16 27.27
CA ASN A 32 2.13 4.88 28.36
C ASN A 32 1.78 5.68 29.64
N LEU A 33 1.42 6.96 29.48
CA LEU A 33 1.03 7.83 30.60
C LEU A 33 -0.35 7.47 31.20
N SER A 34 -1.31 7.02 30.40
CA SER A 34 -2.65 6.67 30.88
C SER A 34 -2.72 5.27 31.51
N VAL A 35 -1.88 4.33 31.05
CA VAL A 35 -1.80 2.97 31.61
C VAL A 35 -1.07 3.00 32.95
N ASN A 36 -0.01 3.81 33.10
CA ASN A 36 0.68 3.97 34.39
C ASN A 36 -0.14 4.70 35.46
N ASN A 37 -1.17 5.47 35.09
CA ASN A 37 -1.99 6.26 36.02
C ASN A 37 -3.37 5.65 36.36
N LYS A 38 -3.75 4.50 35.78
CA LYS A 38 -4.98 3.80 36.15
C LYS A 38 -4.65 2.64 37.08
N SER A 39 -5.19 2.68 38.30
CA SER A 39 -5.22 1.51 39.17
C SER A 39 -5.98 0.41 38.45
N HIS A 40 -5.31 -0.72 38.20
CA HIS A 40 -5.93 -1.86 37.54
C HIS A 40 -7.06 -2.41 38.42
N THR A 41 -8.31 -2.06 38.12
CA THR A 41 -9.46 -2.83 38.58
C THR A 41 -9.50 -4.13 37.78
N ILE A 42 -8.80 -5.14 38.31
CA ILE A 42 -8.84 -6.51 37.82
C ILE A 42 -10.25 -7.05 38.07
N ASN A 43 -11.14 -6.88 37.09
CA ASN A 43 -12.33 -7.71 37.01
C ASN A 43 -11.88 -9.09 36.50
N GLY A 44 -12.27 -10.15 37.22
CA GLY A 44 -11.72 -11.52 37.21
C GLY A 44 -11.77 -12.35 35.91
N ASN A 45 -11.60 -11.73 34.74
CA ASN A 45 -11.34 -12.35 33.44
C ASN A 45 -10.18 -11.60 32.76
N GLY A 46 -8.97 -11.80 33.27
CA GLY A 46 -7.74 -11.03 32.99
C GLY A 46 -7.20 -11.01 31.55
N ASN A 47 -7.95 -11.48 30.54
CA ASN A 47 -7.48 -11.53 29.14
C ASN A 47 -8.25 -10.63 28.16
N ILE A 48 -9.42 -10.09 28.53
CA ILE A 48 -10.32 -9.43 27.57
C ILE A 48 -10.26 -7.90 27.64
N ILE A 49 -9.83 -7.35 28.78
CA ILE A 49 -9.86 -5.91 29.06
C ILE A 49 -8.71 -5.18 28.35
N GLU A 50 -7.50 -5.76 28.32
CA GLU A 50 -6.31 -5.15 27.70
C GLU A 50 -6.44 -4.95 26.18
N HIS A 51 -7.06 -5.90 25.47
CA HIS A 51 -7.25 -5.83 24.01
C HIS A 51 -8.22 -4.72 23.54
N LYS A 52 -9.19 -4.34 24.39
CA LYS A 52 -10.20 -3.33 24.03
C LYS A 52 -9.70 -1.91 24.31
N GLU A 53 -8.99 -1.69 25.42
CA GLU A 53 -8.57 -0.35 25.83
C GLU A 53 -7.60 0.30 24.83
N TYR A 54 -6.63 -0.46 24.30
CA TYR A 54 -5.73 0.06 23.28
C TYR A 54 -6.48 0.49 22.00
N ASN A 55 -7.39 -0.36 21.51
CA ASN A 55 -8.13 -0.07 20.29
C ASN A 55 -9.06 1.14 20.44
N ILE A 56 -9.61 1.36 21.64
CA ILE A 56 -10.40 2.55 21.96
C ILE A 56 -9.52 3.80 21.91
N ILE A 57 -8.36 3.78 22.56
CA ILE A 57 -7.46 4.96 22.61
C ILE A 57 -6.84 5.27 21.25
N MET A 58 -6.58 4.24 20.45
CA MET A 58 -5.98 4.37 19.12
C MET A 58 -7.02 4.62 18.02
N GLN A 59 -8.31 4.72 18.34
CA GLN A 59 -9.41 4.83 17.38
C GLN A 59 -9.25 6.02 16.42
N ASP A 60 -8.95 7.23 16.91
CA ASP A 60 -8.77 8.34 15.95
C ASP A 60 -7.43 8.26 15.21
N ALA A 61 -6.40 7.59 15.73
CA ALA A 61 -5.20 7.32 14.94
C ALA A 61 -5.53 6.38 13.77
N GLN A 62 -6.30 5.32 14.04
CA GLN A 62 -6.78 4.41 13.00
C GLN A 62 -7.64 5.14 11.97
N ARG A 63 -8.54 6.03 12.41
CA ARG A 63 -9.35 6.87 11.52
C ARG A 63 -8.47 7.82 10.68
N ASN A 64 -7.47 8.44 11.29
CA ASN A 64 -6.55 9.34 10.60
C ASN A 64 -5.72 8.59 9.55
N VAL A 65 -5.18 7.41 9.89
CA VAL A 65 -4.46 6.54 8.94
C VAL A 65 -5.38 6.17 7.78
N ARG A 66 -6.60 5.70 8.05
CA ARG A 66 -7.57 5.35 7.00
C ARG A 66 -7.87 6.52 6.08
N ASN A 67 -8.20 7.69 6.63
CA ASN A 67 -8.55 8.87 5.84
C ASN A 67 -7.36 9.33 4.97
N ARG A 68 -6.15 9.27 5.52
CA ARG A 68 -4.93 9.62 4.79
C ARG A 68 -4.63 8.63 3.67
N ASN A 69 -4.82 7.33 3.89
CA ASN A 69 -4.63 6.32 2.85
C ASN A 69 -5.63 6.52 1.70
N ILE A 70 -6.89 6.85 2.01
CA ILE A 70 -7.88 7.22 1.00
C ILE A 70 -7.46 8.48 0.25
N PHE A 71 -7.05 9.53 0.97
CA PHE A 71 -6.59 10.78 0.36
C PHE A 71 -5.40 10.57 -0.58
N VAL A 72 -4.37 9.83 -0.15
CA VAL A 72 -3.20 9.48 -0.98
C VAL A 72 -3.64 8.68 -2.21
N GLY A 73 -4.55 7.73 -2.04
CA GLY A 73 -5.07 6.94 -3.16
C GLY A 73 -5.79 7.79 -4.20
N VAL A 74 -6.66 8.69 -3.77
CA VAL A 74 -7.38 9.63 -4.66
C VAL A 74 -6.40 10.60 -5.32
N LEU A 75 -5.43 11.12 -4.56
CA LEU A 75 -4.40 12.02 -5.07
C LEU A 75 -3.57 11.34 -6.16
N PHE A 76 -3.16 10.09 -5.94
CA PHE A 76 -2.39 9.33 -6.93
C PHE A 76 -3.24 9.02 -8.14
N LEU A 77 -4.50 8.60 -7.96
CA LEU A 77 -5.40 8.36 -9.08
C LEU A 77 -5.49 9.60 -9.98
N ILE A 78 -5.73 10.78 -9.40
CA ILE A 78 -5.92 12.02 -10.15
C ILE A 78 -4.61 12.51 -10.76
N LEU A 79 -3.52 12.56 -9.99
CA LEU A 79 -2.28 13.21 -10.42
C LEU A 79 -1.35 12.31 -11.23
N PHE A 80 -1.49 10.99 -11.14
CA PHE A 80 -0.55 10.07 -11.78
C PHE A 80 -0.44 10.26 -13.30
N PRO A 81 -1.54 10.53 -14.04
CA PRO A 81 -1.44 10.81 -15.48
C PRO A 81 -0.86 12.19 -15.84
N PHE A 82 -0.71 13.11 -14.88
CA PHE A 82 -0.22 14.48 -15.13
C PHE A 82 1.19 14.73 -14.58
N CYS A 83 1.52 14.10 -13.45
CA CYS A 83 2.75 14.33 -12.69
C CYS A 83 3.50 13.01 -12.45
N THR A 84 3.62 12.23 -13.50
CA THR A 84 4.00 10.82 -13.46
C THR A 84 5.36 10.56 -12.82
N SER A 85 6.37 11.33 -13.25
CA SER A 85 7.72 11.26 -12.69
C SER A 85 7.75 11.58 -11.19
N PHE A 86 6.98 12.59 -10.77
CA PHE A 86 6.86 12.98 -9.38
C PHE A 86 6.20 11.87 -8.53
N ILE A 87 5.08 11.29 -9.01
CA ILE A 87 4.36 10.26 -8.27
C ILE A 87 5.16 8.94 -8.18
N ASN A 88 5.89 8.56 -9.23
CA ASN A 88 6.81 7.42 -9.16
C ASN A 88 7.94 7.64 -8.17
N THR A 89 8.58 8.82 -8.21
CA THR A 89 9.63 9.18 -7.26
C THR A 89 9.10 9.16 -5.83
N LEU A 90 7.89 9.69 -5.62
CA LEU A 90 7.18 9.68 -4.36
C LEU A 90 6.96 8.25 -3.85
N LEU A 91 6.43 7.33 -4.67
CA LEU A 91 6.23 5.94 -4.28
C LEU A 91 7.55 5.24 -3.96
N GLY A 92 8.60 5.42 -4.77
CA GLY A 92 9.92 4.84 -4.52
C GLY A 92 10.52 5.30 -3.19
N LYS A 93 10.38 6.60 -2.86
CA LYS A 93 10.82 7.12 -1.55
C LYS A 93 9.96 6.61 -0.40
N MET A 94 8.65 6.53 -0.58
CA MET A 94 7.75 5.93 0.41
C MET A 94 8.10 4.47 0.68
N ALA A 95 8.36 3.68 -0.37
CA ALA A 95 8.79 2.29 -0.27
C ALA A 95 10.09 2.16 0.54
N THR A 96 11.03 3.08 0.36
CA THR A 96 12.30 3.07 1.11
C THR A 96 12.10 3.38 2.59
N LEU A 97 11.19 4.30 2.93
CA LEU A 97 10.99 4.79 4.30
C LEU A 97 9.98 3.96 5.11
N ALA A 98 8.98 3.37 4.46
CA ALA A 98 7.89 2.63 5.09
C ALA A 98 8.37 1.52 6.05
N PRO A 99 9.34 0.66 5.69
CA PRO A 99 9.85 -0.37 6.61
C PRO A 99 10.43 0.22 7.90
N TRP A 100 11.13 1.36 7.82
CA TRP A 100 11.69 2.05 8.99
C TRP A 100 10.61 2.61 9.90
N PHE A 101 9.56 3.23 9.33
CA PHE A 101 8.42 3.68 10.12
C PHE A 101 7.69 2.53 10.80
N CYS A 102 7.49 1.41 10.09
CA CYS A 102 6.88 0.22 10.66
C CYS A 102 7.73 -0.34 11.81
N LEU A 103 9.05 -0.48 11.61
CA LEU A 103 9.98 -0.96 12.62
C LEU A 103 9.94 -0.10 13.88
N CYS A 104 10.10 1.22 13.75
CA CYS A 104 10.05 2.15 14.88
C CYS A 104 8.68 2.09 15.60
N GLY A 105 7.59 2.03 14.83
CA GLY A 105 6.24 1.93 15.36
C GLY A 105 6.00 0.65 16.17
N VAL A 106 6.44 -0.49 15.64
CA VAL A 106 6.35 -1.80 16.31
C VAL A 106 7.25 -1.84 17.55
N LEU A 107 8.49 -1.36 17.48
CA LEU A 107 9.37 -1.29 18.65
C LEU A 107 8.76 -0.44 19.77
N LEU A 108 8.14 0.68 19.41
CA LEU A 108 7.45 1.53 20.39
C LEU A 108 6.20 0.85 20.97
N THR A 109 5.41 0.11 20.17
CA THR A 109 4.26 -0.64 20.71
C THR A 109 4.70 -1.78 21.64
N LEU A 110 5.79 -2.47 21.32
CA LEU A 110 6.38 -3.51 22.15
C LEU A 110 6.93 -2.94 23.47
N TYR A 111 7.59 -1.78 23.42
CA TYR A 111 8.11 -1.10 24.61
C TYR A 111 6.98 -0.67 25.56
N VAL A 112 5.90 -0.08 25.02
CA VAL A 112 4.80 0.47 25.83
C VAL A 112 3.87 -0.62 26.38
N ASN A 113 3.60 -1.68 25.62
CA ASN A 113 2.57 -2.68 25.99
C ASN A 113 3.14 -4.06 26.36
N GLY A 114 4.47 -4.22 26.32
CA GLY A 114 5.17 -5.45 26.65
C GLY A 114 5.25 -6.48 25.52
N LEU A 115 6.37 -7.20 25.46
CA LEU A 115 6.65 -8.21 24.44
C LEU A 115 5.63 -9.37 24.45
N LYS A 116 5.18 -9.81 25.63
CA LYS A 116 4.29 -10.99 25.77
C LYS A 116 2.95 -10.82 25.06
N THR A 117 2.41 -9.60 24.99
CA THR A 117 1.09 -9.33 24.42
C THR A 117 1.13 -8.95 22.94
N ARG A 118 2.29 -8.53 22.44
CA ARG A 118 2.45 -7.82 21.15
C ARG A 118 3.55 -8.36 20.25
N PHE A 119 4.27 -9.40 20.64
CA PHE A 119 5.34 -10.01 19.85
C PHE A 119 4.96 -10.24 18.37
N TRP A 120 3.72 -10.66 18.13
CA TRP A 120 3.19 -10.92 16.79
C TRP A 120 3.07 -9.67 15.90
N ASP A 121 3.14 -8.46 16.45
CA ASP A 121 3.21 -7.21 15.64
C ASP A 121 4.48 -7.17 14.76
N ALA A 122 5.52 -7.96 15.09
CA ALA A 122 6.71 -8.12 14.26
C ALA A 122 6.40 -8.65 12.84
N PHE A 123 5.28 -9.36 12.65
CA PHE A 123 4.84 -9.80 11.32
C PHE A 123 4.53 -8.63 10.38
N TYR A 124 4.06 -7.49 10.92
CA TYR A 124 3.81 -6.30 10.09
C TYR A 124 5.10 -5.77 9.45
N ILE A 125 6.26 -5.95 10.09
CA ILE A 125 7.56 -5.53 9.57
C ILE A 125 7.87 -6.35 8.30
N ALA A 126 7.82 -7.67 8.38
CA ALA A 126 8.10 -8.55 7.23
C ALA A 126 7.19 -8.26 6.04
N VAL A 127 5.88 -8.11 6.30
CA VAL A 127 4.89 -7.76 5.26
C VAL A 127 5.20 -6.40 4.64
N THR A 128 5.52 -5.40 5.46
CA THR A 128 5.87 -4.06 4.97
C THR A 128 7.12 -4.09 4.11
N PHE A 129 8.12 -4.91 4.44
CA PHE A 129 9.31 -5.10 3.60
C PHE A 129 8.98 -5.69 2.22
N PHE A 130 8.16 -6.74 2.16
CA PHE A 130 7.77 -7.32 0.87
C PHE A 130 6.97 -6.34 0.02
N ILE A 131 5.99 -5.64 0.61
CA ILE A 131 5.20 -4.65 -0.13
C ILE A 131 6.06 -3.44 -0.54
N ALA A 132 7.04 -3.05 0.27
CA ALA A 132 8.00 -2.01 -0.08
C ALA A 132 8.87 -2.41 -1.28
N ASP A 133 9.39 -3.63 -1.33
CA ASP A 133 10.15 -4.13 -2.49
C ASP A 133 9.27 -4.13 -3.76
N LEU A 134 8.04 -4.63 -3.65
CA LEU A 134 7.07 -4.59 -4.74
C LEU A 134 6.74 -3.16 -5.18
N ALA A 135 6.51 -2.23 -4.25
CA ALA A 135 6.22 -0.82 -4.54
C ALA A 135 7.40 -0.11 -5.21
N SER A 136 8.63 -0.39 -4.77
CA SER A 136 9.85 0.13 -5.39
C SER A 136 9.98 -0.33 -6.84
N LYS A 137 9.77 -1.63 -7.09
CA LYS A 137 9.78 -2.20 -8.44
C LYS A 137 8.63 -1.70 -9.29
N SER A 138 7.43 -1.49 -8.72
CA SER A 138 6.32 -0.83 -9.42
C SER A 138 6.72 0.55 -9.90
N ALA A 139 7.38 1.36 -9.06
CA ALA A 139 7.79 2.72 -9.44
C ALA A 139 8.82 2.74 -10.58
N VAL A 140 9.68 1.72 -10.68
CA VAL A 140 10.63 1.55 -11.78
C VAL A 140 9.94 1.03 -13.04
N ASN A 141 9.17 -0.05 -12.92
CA ASN A 141 8.53 -0.70 -14.06
C ASN A 141 7.46 0.17 -14.70
N SER A 142 6.72 0.92 -13.89
CA SER A 142 5.69 1.83 -14.38
C SER A 142 6.32 2.91 -15.28
N TYR A 143 7.56 3.35 -15.02
CA TYR A 143 8.24 4.37 -15.84
C TYR A 143 8.28 4.03 -17.34
N TYR A 144 8.42 2.75 -17.70
CA TYR A 144 8.42 2.29 -19.10
C TYR A 144 7.04 2.41 -19.78
N PHE A 145 5.95 2.36 -19.01
CA PHE A 145 4.59 2.59 -19.51
C PHE A 145 4.21 4.05 -19.65
N LEU A 146 4.84 4.88 -18.83
CA LEU A 146 4.34 6.21 -18.50
C LEU A 146 4.74 7.28 -19.50
N GLN A 147 5.62 6.95 -20.45
CA GLN A 147 5.88 7.78 -21.63
C GLN A 147 4.63 7.92 -22.52
N ASN A 148 3.65 7.01 -22.38
CA ASN A 148 2.44 6.99 -23.20
C ASN A 148 1.17 7.39 -22.43
N ILE A 149 1.26 7.87 -21.19
CA ILE A 149 0.08 8.14 -20.34
C ILE A 149 -0.51 9.55 -20.48
N ASP A 150 0.18 10.46 -21.18
CA ASP A 150 -0.25 11.84 -21.33
C ASP A 150 -1.62 11.91 -22.02
N GLY A 151 -2.58 12.55 -21.34
CA GLY A 151 -3.96 12.63 -21.81
C GLY A 151 -4.76 11.33 -21.66
N LEU A 152 -4.35 10.40 -20.79
CA LEU A 152 -5.07 9.12 -20.57
C LEU A 152 -6.60 9.30 -20.47
N TYR A 153 -7.07 10.24 -19.65
CA TYR A 153 -8.51 10.43 -19.45
C TYR A 153 -9.22 10.96 -20.69
N THR A 154 -8.61 11.89 -21.42
CA THR A 154 -9.19 12.43 -22.66
C THR A 154 -9.15 11.39 -23.78
N GLN A 155 -8.08 10.60 -23.88
CA GLN A 155 -7.95 9.49 -24.82
C GLN A 155 -8.94 8.36 -24.52
N LEU A 156 -9.17 8.03 -23.24
CA LEU A 156 -10.12 7.00 -22.84
C LEU A 156 -11.57 7.40 -23.19
N VAL A 157 -11.95 8.65 -22.93
CA VAL A 157 -13.26 9.19 -23.34
C VAL A 157 -13.38 9.20 -24.86
N GLY A 158 -12.35 9.65 -25.57
CA GLY A 158 -12.31 9.65 -27.03
C GLY A 158 -12.47 8.25 -27.61
N ALA A 159 -11.72 7.27 -27.11
CA ALA A 159 -11.79 5.87 -27.53
C ALA A 159 -13.18 5.26 -27.27
N PHE A 160 -13.82 5.61 -26.15
CA PHE A 160 -15.17 5.15 -25.84
C PHE A 160 -16.21 5.72 -26.82
N ILE A 161 -16.13 7.03 -27.12
CA ILE A 161 -17.01 7.69 -28.09
C ILE A 161 -16.80 7.09 -29.49
N SER A 162 -15.55 6.93 -29.92
CA SER A 162 -15.19 6.32 -31.21
C SER A 162 -15.70 4.88 -31.34
N TYR A 163 -15.58 4.08 -30.28
CA TYR A 163 -16.13 2.72 -30.26
C TYR A 163 -17.67 2.74 -30.43
N GLY A 164 -18.36 3.60 -29.70
CA GLY A 164 -19.82 3.76 -29.79
C GLY A 164 -20.31 4.22 -31.16
N SER A 165 -19.58 5.10 -31.84
CA SER A 165 -19.94 5.56 -33.19
C SER A 165 -19.65 4.53 -34.29
N SER A 166 -18.78 3.55 -34.03
CA SER A 166 -18.43 2.48 -34.98
C SER A 166 -19.29 1.22 -34.92
N LEU A 167 -20.36 1.19 -34.11
CA LEU A 167 -21.16 -0.03 -33.90
C LEU A 167 -21.81 -0.63 -35.17
N LEU A 168 -21.95 0.16 -36.24
CA LEU A 168 -22.55 -0.27 -37.51
C LEU A 168 -21.53 -0.69 -38.57
N ASP A 169 -20.23 -0.46 -38.34
CA ASP A 169 -19.13 -0.85 -39.24
C ASP A 169 -18.18 -1.78 -38.49
N ARG A 170 -18.17 -3.04 -38.89
CA ARG A 170 -17.43 -4.11 -38.20
C ARG A 170 -15.91 -3.88 -38.22
N GLU A 171 -15.36 -3.36 -39.31
CA GLU A 171 -13.91 -3.15 -39.43
C GLU A 171 -13.46 -1.98 -38.54
N MET A 172 -14.24 -0.89 -38.54
CA MET A 172 -14.04 0.24 -37.62
C MET A 172 -14.22 -0.18 -36.16
N GLN A 173 -15.20 -1.03 -35.87
CA GLN A 173 -15.49 -1.52 -34.53
C GLN A 173 -14.31 -2.32 -33.96
N GLU A 174 -13.72 -3.23 -34.75
CA GLU A 174 -12.57 -4.03 -34.31
C GLU A 174 -11.36 -3.15 -33.98
N ARG A 175 -11.10 -2.13 -34.81
CA ARG A 175 -10.02 -1.17 -34.58
C ARG A 175 -10.25 -0.31 -33.33
N HIS A 176 -11.43 0.27 -33.16
CA HIS A 176 -11.73 1.09 -31.99
C HIS A 176 -11.80 0.26 -30.70
N LEU A 177 -12.23 -1.00 -30.78
CA LEU A 177 -12.20 -1.92 -29.65
C LEU A 177 -10.77 -2.20 -29.19
N PHE A 178 -9.82 -2.35 -30.12
CA PHE A 178 -8.41 -2.52 -29.78
C PHE A 178 -7.86 -1.29 -29.04
N ILE A 179 -8.09 -0.09 -29.57
CA ILE A 179 -7.67 1.17 -28.92
C ILE A 179 -8.30 1.30 -27.52
N LEU A 180 -9.58 0.97 -27.37
CA LEU A 180 -10.25 1.00 -26.06
C LEU A 180 -9.61 0.02 -25.07
N LYS A 181 -9.23 -1.19 -25.51
CA LYS A 181 -8.53 -2.17 -24.67
C LYS A 181 -7.17 -1.67 -24.20
N GLU A 182 -6.40 -1.00 -25.06
CA GLU A 182 -5.11 -0.41 -24.68
C GLU A 182 -5.29 0.66 -23.60
N GLN A 183 -6.25 1.57 -23.79
CA GLN A 183 -6.55 2.64 -22.82
C GLN A 183 -7.03 2.07 -21.47
N LEU A 184 -7.86 1.02 -21.50
CA LEU A 184 -8.28 0.30 -20.29
C LEU A 184 -7.10 -0.39 -19.59
N ALA A 185 -6.16 -0.97 -20.34
CA ALA A 185 -4.96 -1.58 -19.76
C ALA A 185 -4.08 -0.54 -19.05
N LEU A 186 -3.93 0.67 -19.63
CA LEU A 186 -3.25 1.78 -18.97
C LEU A 186 -3.97 2.22 -17.69
N LEU A 187 -5.30 2.32 -17.72
CA LEU A 187 -6.09 2.63 -16.53
C LEU A 187 -5.93 1.56 -15.43
N CYS A 188 -5.87 0.28 -15.81
CA CYS A 188 -5.57 -0.82 -14.87
C CYS A 188 -4.19 -0.64 -14.22
N SER A 189 -3.19 -0.16 -14.96
CA SER A 189 -1.87 0.14 -14.39
C SER A 189 -1.93 1.25 -13.36
N VAL A 190 -2.68 2.33 -13.62
CA VAL A 190 -2.92 3.41 -12.62
C VAL A 190 -3.60 2.86 -11.37
N ALA A 191 -4.63 2.04 -11.54
CA ALA A 191 -5.34 1.41 -10.42
C ALA A 191 -4.40 0.47 -9.61
N GLY A 192 -3.55 -0.29 -10.29
CA GLY A 192 -2.51 -1.11 -9.65
C GLY A 192 -1.53 -0.28 -8.83
N PHE A 193 -1.09 0.85 -9.37
CA PHE A 193 -0.19 1.78 -8.70
C PHE A 193 -0.81 2.35 -7.42
N VAL A 194 -2.09 2.75 -7.47
CA VAL A 194 -2.85 3.20 -6.31
C VAL A 194 -2.99 2.07 -5.28
N MET A 195 -3.29 0.84 -5.73
CA MET A 195 -3.45 -0.32 -4.87
C MET A 195 -2.16 -0.66 -4.10
N VAL A 196 -1.01 -0.71 -4.78
CA VAL A 196 0.28 -1.00 -4.12
C VAL A 196 0.67 0.13 -3.13
N SER A 197 0.32 1.37 -3.45
CA SER A 197 0.58 2.52 -2.57
C SER A 197 -0.26 2.48 -1.28
N ILE A 198 -1.56 2.19 -1.41
CA ILE A 198 -2.47 2.07 -0.26
C ILE A 198 -2.09 0.89 0.62
N THR A 199 -1.77 -0.26 0.02
CA THR A 199 -1.37 -1.47 0.76
C THR A 199 -0.06 -1.27 1.50
N LEU A 200 0.92 -0.57 0.90
CA LEU A 200 2.16 -0.18 1.58
C LEU A 200 1.89 0.64 2.84
N LEU A 201 1.03 1.66 2.74
CA LEU A 201 0.65 2.49 3.88
C LEU A 201 -0.13 1.71 4.94
N ASN A 202 -1.08 0.87 4.52
CA ASN A 202 -1.85 0.02 5.44
C ASN A 202 -0.94 -0.94 6.21
N ALA A 203 0.01 -1.59 5.53
CA ALA A 203 0.98 -2.48 6.16
C ALA A 203 1.88 -1.74 7.13
N THR A 204 2.40 -0.57 6.71
CA THR A 204 3.29 0.28 7.53
C THR A 204 2.65 0.59 8.88
N PHE A 205 1.37 0.98 8.89
CA PHE A 205 0.64 1.36 10.10
C PHE A 205 -0.23 0.22 10.68
N GLY A 206 0.03 -1.03 10.29
CA GLY A 206 -0.73 -2.20 10.74
C GLY A 206 -0.81 -2.33 12.26
N TYR A 207 0.27 -1.95 12.96
CA TYR A 207 0.43 -1.99 14.43
C TYR A 207 -0.50 -1.01 15.19
N THR A 208 -1.16 -0.07 14.51
CA THR A 208 -2.11 0.86 15.13
C THR A 208 -3.39 0.19 15.61
N LYS A 209 -3.66 -1.04 15.17
CA LYS A 209 -4.79 -1.86 15.66
C LYS A 209 -4.27 -3.14 16.27
N GLN A 210 -4.62 -3.37 17.53
CA GLN A 210 -4.31 -4.62 18.20
C GLN A 210 -5.29 -5.69 17.73
N ARG A 211 -4.73 -6.78 17.19
CA ARG A 211 -5.47 -7.92 16.65
C ARG A 211 -5.07 -9.18 17.41
N LYS A 212 -5.94 -10.19 17.42
CA LYS A 212 -5.54 -11.56 17.76
C LYS A 212 -4.56 -12.07 16.70
N VAL A 213 -3.75 -13.08 17.03
CA VAL A 213 -2.76 -13.68 16.10
C VAL A 213 -3.37 -14.03 14.75
N SER A 214 -4.51 -14.71 14.74
CA SER A 214 -5.24 -15.03 13.50
C SER A 214 -5.63 -13.79 12.68
N GLY A 215 -6.00 -12.70 13.35
CA GLY A 215 -6.30 -11.43 12.70
C GLY A 215 -5.07 -10.70 12.16
N ILE A 216 -3.90 -10.85 12.81
CA ILE A 216 -2.61 -10.35 12.29
C ILE A 216 -2.26 -11.09 11.01
N ILE A 217 -2.34 -12.43 11.05
CA ILE A 217 -2.02 -13.29 9.91
C ILE A 217 -2.96 -13.02 8.74
N PHE A 218 -4.26 -12.96 8.98
CA PHE A 218 -5.24 -12.62 7.95
C PHE A 218 -4.98 -11.24 7.34
N PHE A 219 -4.73 -10.22 8.17
CA PHE A 219 -4.41 -8.88 7.68
C PHE A 219 -3.14 -8.88 6.81
N SER A 220 -2.10 -9.57 7.28
CA SER A 220 -0.82 -9.72 6.58
C SER A 220 -0.99 -10.40 5.23
N ALA A 221 -1.71 -11.53 5.18
CA ALA A 221 -1.96 -12.27 3.95
C ALA A 221 -2.75 -11.45 2.93
N VAL A 222 -3.83 -10.78 3.36
CA VAL A 222 -4.64 -9.93 2.48
C VAL A 222 -3.82 -8.76 1.93
N ASN A 223 -3.03 -8.07 2.76
CA ASN A 223 -2.20 -6.97 2.26
C ASN A 223 -1.09 -7.44 1.31
N LEU A 224 -0.49 -8.60 1.54
CA LEU A 224 0.48 -9.19 0.61
C LEU A 224 -0.16 -9.53 -0.73
N LEU A 225 -1.32 -10.19 -0.73
CA LEU A 225 -2.05 -10.52 -1.96
C LEU A 225 -2.42 -9.26 -2.75
N LEU A 226 -2.97 -8.24 -2.08
CA LEU A 226 -3.28 -6.96 -2.70
C LEU A 226 -2.02 -6.23 -3.18
N GLY A 227 -0.89 -6.35 -2.46
CA GLY A 227 0.41 -5.82 -2.88
C GLY A 227 0.93 -6.49 -4.15
N ILE A 228 0.81 -7.82 -4.26
CA ILE A 228 1.17 -8.58 -5.47
C ILE A 228 0.28 -8.16 -6.64
N MET A 229 -1.05 -8.13 -6.45
CA MET A 229 -1.99 -7.70 -7.48
C MET A 229 -1.70 -6.26 -7.94
N GLY A 230 -1.52 -5.34 -6.98
CA GLY A 230 -1.18 -3.96 -7.26
C GLY A 230 0.12 -3.82 -8.05
N TYR A 231 1.17 -4.57 -7.69
CA TYR A 231 2.44 -4.58 -8.38
C TYR A 231 2.36 -5.12 -9.81
N LEU A 232 1.67 -6.25 -10.02
CA LEU A 232 1.51 -6.83 -11.35
C LEU A 232 0.75 -5.89 -12.28
N LEU A 233 -0.34 -5.30 -11.78
CA LEU A 233 -1.12 -4.30 -12.51
C LEU A 233 -0.27 -3.05 -12.78
N ALA A 234 0.40 -2.49 -11.78
CA ALA A 234 1.24 -1.28 -11.92
C ALA A 234 2.41 -1.48 -12.89
N SER A 235 2.96 -2.70 -12.95
CA SER A 235 4.01 -3.09 -13.90
C SER A 235 3.48 -3.41 -15.30
N GLY A 236 2.18 -3.17 -15.54
CA GLY A 236 1.50 -3.30 -16.83
C GLY A 236 1.33 -4.72 -17.34
N ALA A 237 1.15 -5.69 -16.45
CA ALA A 237 0.89 -7.08 -16.82
C ALA A 237 -0.25 -7.21 -17.84
N VAL A 238 -1.34 -6.45 -17.66
CA VAL A 238 -2.49 -6.48 -18.58
C VAL A 238 -2.10 -6.02 -19.99
N TRP A 239 -1.31 -4.96 -20.10
CA TRP A 239 -0.89 -4.43 -21.41
C TRP A 239 0.07 -5.39 -22.13
N TYR A 240 0.99 -6.03 -21.41
CA TYR A 240 1.90 -7.01 -22.00
C TYR A 240 1.21 -8.31 -22.40
N LEU A 241 0.17 -8.72 -21.68
CA LEU A 241 -0.70 -9.83 -22.11
C LEU A 241 -1.43 -9.49 -23.41
N LEU A 242 -1.91 -8.25 -23.57
CA LEU A 242 -2.53 -7.81 -24.83
C LEU A 242 -1.54 -7.84 -26.02
N HIS A 243 -0.25 -7.61 -25.76
CA HIS A 243 0.80 -7.58 -26.78
C HIS A 243 1.64 -8.88 -26.88
N ASN A 244 1.25 -9.96 -26.19
CA ASN A 244 1.94 -11.25 -26.18
C ASN A 244 3.45 -11.19 -25.82
N GLN A 245 3.86 -10.26 -24.94
CA GLN A 245 5.27 -10.12 -24.53
C GLN A 245 5.62 -11.01 -23.32
N ASN A 246 5.77 -12.31 -23.58
CA ASN A 246 5.99 -13.33 -22.54
C ASN A 246 7.30 -13.14 -21.76
N ASP A 247 8.36 -12.63 -22.40
CA ASP A 247 9.65 -12.42 -21.74
C ASP A 247 9.57 -11.37 -20.62
N TYR A 248 8.85 -10.27 -20.86
CA TYR A 248 8.63 -9.25 -19.85
C TYR A 248 7.72 -9.74 -18.72
N MET A 249 6.70 -10.55 -19.05
CA MET A 249 5.84 -11.19 -18.04
C MET A 249 6.67 -12.03 -17.06
N SER A 250 7.66 -12.77 -17.55
CA SER A 250 8.57 -13.55 -16.70
C SER A 250 9.41 -12.66 -15.79
N TYR A 251 9.88 -11.50 -16.28
CA TYR A 251 10.66 -10.54 -15.51
C TYR A 251 9.84 -9.97 -14.34
N ILE A 252 8.59 -9.59 -14.56
CA ILE A 252 7.72 -9.06 -13.50
C ILE A 252 7.24 -10.15 -12.53
N LEU A 253 7.25 -11.44 -12.88
CA LEU A 253 6.86 -12.48 -11.93
C LEU A 253 7.98 -12.87 -10.95
N ARG A 254 9.26 -12.63 -11.29
CA ARG A 254 10.40 -13.00 -10.43
C ARG A 254 10.32 -12.42 -9.00
N PRO A 255 9.96 -11.14 -8.80
CA PRO A 255 9.82 -10.54 -7.46
C PRO A 255 8.68 -11.13 -6.63
N VAL A 256 7.70 -11.77 -7.25
CA VAL A 256 6.51 -12.31 -6.58
C VAL A 256 6.80 -13.65 -5.89
N ALA A 257 7.70 -14.46 -6.45
CA ALA A 257 8.07 -15.77 -5.92
C ALA A 257 8.45 -15.78 -4.41
N PRO A 258 9.35 -14.91 -3.91
CA PRO A 258 9.68 -14.90 -2.47
C PRO A 258 8.48 -14.52 -1.59
N VAL A 259 7.57 -13.68 -2.09
CA VAL A 259 6.37 -13.25 -1.36
C VAL A 259 5.36 -14.39 -1.25
N VAL A 260 5.16 -15.13 -2.34
CA VAL A 260 4.28 -16.31 -2.37
C VAL A 260 4.82 -17.39 -1.44
N ASN A 261 6.13 -17.65 -1.46
CA ASN A 261 6.75 -18.59 -0.52
C ASN A 261 6.52 -18.15 0.94
N PHE A 262 6.66 -16.86 1.25
CA PHE A 262 6.37 -16.34 2.58
C PHE A 262 4.89 -16.53 2.99
N LEU A 263 3.94 -16.33 2.08
CA LEU A 263 2.52 -16.62 2.32
C LEU A 263 2.28 -18.10 2.64
N PHE A 264 2.93 -19.01 1.93
CA PHE A 264 2.86 -20.45 2.23
C PHE A 264 3.41 -20.79 3.62
N TYR A 265 4.54 -20.19 4.02
CA TYR A 265 5.07 -20.37 5.37
C TYR A 265 4.13 -19.84 6.45
N ILE A 266 3.50 -18.68 6.21
CA ILE A 266 2.49 -18.14 7.13
C ILE A 266 1.32 -19.12 7.27
N TYR A 267 0.81 -19.64 6.15
CA TYR A 267 -0.31 -20.58 6.17
C TYR A 267 0.05 -21.88 6.92
N ALA A 268 1.23 -22.43 6.67
CA ALA A 268 1.72 -23.64 7.33
C ALA A 268 1.96 -23.45 8.84
N ALA A 269 2.20 -22.22 9.30
CA ALA A 269 2.44 -21.89 10.71
C ALA A 269 1.16 -21.66 11.52
N VAL A 270 -0.03 -21.66 10.89
CA VAL A 270 -1.33 -21.53 11.59
C VAL A 270 -1.87 -22.93 11.89
N PRO A 271 -1.87 -23.40 13.15
CA PRO A 271 -2.70 -24.53 13.52
C PRO A 271 -4.17 -24.11 13.40
N LEU A 272 -4.91 -24.77 12.50
CA LEU A 272 -6.37 -24.67 12.40
C LEU A 272 -7.05 -25.25 13.65
#